data_AF-A0A431IEB6-F1
#
_entry.id   AF-A0A431IEB6-F1
#
_cell.length_a   1.000
_cell.length_b   1.000
_cell.length_c   1.000
_cell.angle_alpha   90.00
_cell.angle_beta   90.00
_cell.angle_gamma   90.00
#
_symmetry.space_group_name_H-M   'P 1'
#
loop_
_entity.id
_entity.type
_entity.pdbx_description
1 polymer ?
#
loop_
_entity_poly.entity_id
_entity_poly.type
_entity_poly.pdbx_seq_one_letter_code
_entity_poly.pdbx_strand_id
1 'polypeptide(L)'
;MKESFKKQYPREYRIWKALRARCNSTCFSNTYYQLHNIQVDIRWNSFKNFIEDMGICPEGCSIDRIDGNGNYTKDNCRWADKYTQANNKINHNVFITYKNKTQTLKTWAKELGIKYNTLYGRITRSGLTFEQAIQKDPFNKLYHYKGQSYTLTELSEMSGIPILNIVDRKHKGWDIEKIINQKVRQNQS
;
A
#
# COMPACT_ATOMS: atom_id res chain seq x y z
N MET A 1 -29.00 -5.85 -44.52
CA MET A 1 -28.00 -4.76 -44.32
C MET A 1 -27.15 -5.11 -43.12
N LYS A 2 -25.83 -5.33 -43.27
CA LYS A 2 -24.93 -5.48 -42.11
C LYS A 2 -24.68 -4.09 -41.55
N GLU A 3 -25.57 -3.64 -40.67
CA GLU A 3 -25.35 -2.44 -39.89
C GLU A 3 -24.05 -2.61 -39.11
N SER A 4 -23.10 -1.70 -39.34
CA SER A 4 -21.78 -1.81 -38.73
C SER A 4 -21.94 -1.66 -37.23
N PHE A 5 -21.67 -2.72 -36.45
CA PHE A 5 -21.70 -2.71 -34.97
C PHE A 5 -20.98 -1.48 -34.37
N LYS A 6 -19.94 -0.99 -35.05
CA LYS A 6 -19.17 0.20 -34.66
C LYS A 6 -19.99 1.50 -34.74
N LYS A 7 -20.92 1.60 -35.71
CA LYS A 7 -21.84 2.74 -35.86
C LYS A 7 -22.96 2.71 -34.81
N GLN A 8 -23.37 1.51 -34.39
CA GLN A 8 -24.39 1.32 -33.36
C GLN A 8 -23.89 1.67 -31.95
N TYR A 9 -22.63 1.37 -31.64
CA TYR A 9 -22.02 1.58 -30.31
C TYR A 9 -20.78 2.48 -30.38
N PRO A 10 -20.91 3.77 -30.76
CA PRO A 10 -19.77 4.63 -31.03
C PRO A 10 -18.94 4.94 -29.79
N ARG A 11 -19.55 5.01 -28.59
CA ARG A 11 -18.86 5.31 -27.33
C ARG A 11 -18.01 4.11 -26.89
N GLU A 12 -18.61 2.93 -26.85
CA GLU A 12 -17.97 1.67 -26.49
C GLU A 12 -16.88 1.33 -27.50
N TYR A 13 -17.07 1.65 -28.78
CA TYR A 13 -16.03 1.47 -29.79
C TYR A 13 -14.79 2.33 -29.51
N ARG A 14 -14.98 3.59 -29.09
CA ARG A 14 -13.86 4.45 -28.66
C ARG A 14 -13.17 3.91 -27.41
N ILE A 15 -13.96 3.44 -26.43
CA ILE A 15 -13.43 2.82 -25.21
C ILE A 15 -12.61 1.58 -25.55
N TRP A 16 -13.14 0.71 -26.43
CA TRP A 16 -12.49 -0.52 -26.87
C TRP A 16 -11.16 -0.22 -27.60
N LYS A 17 -11.14 0.77 -28.50
CA LYS A 17 -9.89 1.19 -29.13
C LYS A 17 -8.88 1.71 -28.10
N ALA A 18 -9.31 2.52 -27.13
CA ALA A 18 -8.44 3.08 -26.10
C ALA A 18 -7.87 1.99 -25.17
N LEU A 19 -8.70 1.02 -24.78
CA LEU A 19 -8.34 -0.24 -24.13
C LEU A 19 -7.16 -0.92 -24.84
N ARG A 20 -7.27 -1.10 -26.16
CA ARG A 20 -6.24 -1.80 -26.94
C ARG A 20 -4.98 -0.98 -27.14
N ALA A 21 -5.13 0.33 -27.27
CA ALA A 21 -4.00 1.25 -27.40
C ALA A 21 -3.13 1.23 -26.14
N ARG A 22 -3.73 1.19 -24.94
CA ARG A 22 -2.99 1.09 -23.68
C ARG A 22 -2.05 -0.12 -23.63
N CYS A 23 -2.49 -1.27 -24.14
CA CYS A 23 -1.70 -2.51 -24.11
C CYS A 23 -0.69 -2.65 -25.26
N ASN A 24 -0.98 -2.08 -26.44
CA ASN A 24 -0.23 -2.46 -27.67
C ASN A 24 0.33 -1.27 -28.47
N SER A 25 -0.07 -0.03 -28.19
CA SER A 25 0.34 1.11 -29.01
C SER A 25 1.68 1.66 -28.56
N THR A 26 2.53 2.04 -29.51
CA THR A 26 3.85 2.62 -29.27
C THR A 26 3.80 3.95 -28.49
N CYS A 27 2.72 4.73 -28.63
CA CYS A 27 2.55 5.96 -27.86
C CYS A 27 2.21 5.72 -26.37
N PHE A 28 1.90 4.47 -26.00
CA PHE A 28 1.75 4.02 -24.62
C PHE A 28 2.95 3.17 -24.15
N SER A 29 4.05 3.19 -24.90
CA SER A 29 5.30 2.56 -24.48
C SER A 29 5.75 3.11 -23.13
N ASN A 30 6.33 2.22 -22.31
CA ASN A 30 6.80 2.53 -20.95
C ASN A 30 5.69 2.96 -19.96
N THR A 31 4.41 2.75 -20.28
CA THR A 31 3.34 2.92 -19.30
C THR A 31 3.20 1.68 -18.41
N TYR A 32 2.57 1.83 -17.24
CA TYR A 32 2.27 0.73 -16.31
C TYR A 32 1.69 -0.51 -17.02
N TYR A 33 0.80 -0.32 -18.00
CA TYR A 33 0.20 -1.43 -18.75
C TYR A 33 1.23 -2.27 -19.49
N GLN A 34 2.15 -1.64 -20.22
CA GLN A 34 3.14 -2.37 -21.03
C GLN A 34 4.30 -2.88 -20.17
N LEU A 35 4.73 -2.11 -19.16
CA LEU A 35 5.78 -2.52 -18.22
C LEU A 35 5.37 -3.74 -17.38
N HIS A 36 4.09 -3.86 -17.05
CA HIS A 36 3.54 -5.02 -16.32
C HIS A 36 2.94 -6.09 -17.24
N ASN A 37 3.16 -6.01 -18.56
CA ASN A 37 2.67 -6.96 -19.55
C ASN A 37 1.15 -7.23 -19.45
N ILE A 38 0.36 -6.20 -19.18
CA ILE A 38 -1.10 -6.27 -19.13
C ILE A 38 -1.64 -6.39 -20.55
N GLN A 39 -2.42 -7.44 -20.80
CA GLN A 39 -2.96 -7.79 -22.09
C GLN A 39 -4.49 -7.66 -22.14
N VAL A 40 -5.01 -7.68 -23.37
CA VAL A 40 -6.44 -7.78 -23.65
C VAL A 40 -6.77 -9.20 -24.04
N ASP A 41 -7.86 -9.74 -23.51
CA ASP A 41 -8.36 -11.07 -23.87
C ASP A 41 -8.45 -11.23 -25.39
N ILE A 42 -7.96 -12.36 -25.90
CA ILE A 42 -7.98 -12.69 -27.32
C ILE A 42 -9.40 -12.64 -27.89
N ARG A 43 -10.42 -12.97 -27.08
CA ARG A 43 -11.84 -12.90 -27.44
C ARG A 43 -12.24 -11.47 -27.82
N TRP A 44 -11.66 -10.47 -27.18
CA TRP A 44 -11.90 -9.05 -27.45
C TRP A 44 -11.08 -8.50 -28.61
N ASN A 45 -10.43 -9.37 -29.40
CA ASN A 45 -9.94 -8.98 -30.71
C ASN A 45 -11.05 -8.53 -31.67
N SER A 46 -12.26 -9.07 -31.47
CA SER A 46 -13.47 -8.63 -32.12
C SER A 46 -14.24 -7.64 -31.23
N PHE A 47 -14.58 -6.47 -31.77
CA PHE A 47 -15.43 -5.50 -31.07
C PHE A 47 -16.82 -6.08 -30.75
N LYS A 48 -17.34 -6.99 -31.59
CA LYS A 48 -18.62 -7.64 -31.35
C LYS A 48 -18.62 -8.41 -30.03
N ASN A 49 -17.56 -9.20 -29.79
CA ASN A 49 -17.43 -9.99 -28.57
C ASN A 49 -17.26 -9.11 -27.33
N PHE A 50 -16.54 -8.00 -27.46
CA PHE A 50 -16.44 -7.02 -26.37
C PHE A 50 -17.81 -6.47 -25.96
N ILE A 51 -18.66 -6.12 -26.94
CA ILE A 51 -20.03 -5.65 -26.66
C ILE A 51 -20.91 -6.78 -26.10
N GLU A 52 -20.79 -8.00 -26.61
CA GLU A 52 -21.52 -9.16 -26.06
C GLU A 52 -21.15 -9.43 -24.60
N ASP A 53 -19.89 -9.24 -24.22
CA ASP A 53 -19.42 -9.49 -22.86
C ASP A 53 -19.69 -8.33 -21.89
N MET A 54 -19.51 -7.08 -22.34
CA MET A 54 -19.60 -5.89 -21.48
C MET A 54 -20.96 -5.18 -21.53
N GLY A 55 -21.72 -5.36 -22.62
CA GLY A 55 -22.95 -4.60 -22.86
C GLY A 55 -22.72 -3.10 -23.08
N ILE A 56 -23.82 -2.34 -23.01
CA ILE A 56 -23.83 -0.89 -23.17
C ILE A 56 -23.20 -0.22 -21.94
N CYS A 57 -22.34 0.76 -22.16
CA CYS A 57 -21.73 1.51 -21.08
C CYS A 57 -22.77 2.46 -20.46
N PRO A 58 -23.05 2.38 -19.14
CA PRO A 58 -23.92 3.36 -18.48
C PRO A 58 -23.36 4.78 -18.58
N GLU A 59 -24.23 5.78 -18.45
CA GLU A 59 -23.81 7.18 -18.45
C GLU A 59 -22.86 7.49 -17.28
N GLY A 60 -21.85 8.33 -17.51
CA GLY A 60 -20.85 8.67 -16.50
C GLY A 60 -19.81 7.58 -16.17
N CYS A 61 -19.97 6.37 -16.72
CA CYS A 61 -19.02 5.27 -16.52
C CYS A 61 -17.90 5.21 -17.58
N SER A 62 -16.84 4.48 -17.28
CA SER A 62 -15.90 3.97 -18.29
C SER A 62 -15.33 2.61 -17.86
N ILE A 63 -14.49 2.01 -18.71
CA ILE A 63 -13.96 0.66 -18.47
C ILE A 63 -12.94 0.68 -17.34
N ASP A 64 -13.14 -0.18 -16.35
CA ASP A 64 -12.29 -0.37 -15.18
C ASP A 64 -11.94 -1.85 -15.03
N ARG A 65 -10.73 -2.13 -14.50
CA ARG A 65 -10.29 -3.51 -14.21
C ARG A 65 -10.43 -3.77 -12.72
N ILE A 66 -11.23 -4.74 -12.30
CA ILE A 66 -11.53 -5.01 -10.88
C ILE A 66 -10.25 -5.25 -10.09
N ASP A 67 -9.34 -6.08 -10.62
CA ASP A 67 -7.94 -6.15 -10.20
C ASP A 67 -7.08 -5.31 -11.16
N GLY A 68 -6.50 -4.23 -10.63
CA GLY A 68 -5.64 -3.31 -11.37
C GLY A 68 -4.36 -3.94 -11.93
N ASN A 69 -3.89 -5.06 -11.34
CA ASN A 69 -2.74 -5.81 -11.83
C ASN A 69 -3.11 -6.85 -12.90
N GLY A 70 -4.40 -7.22 -13.00
CA GLY A 70 -4.88 -8.25 -13.92
C GLY A 70 -5.10 -7.76 -15.37
N ASN A 71 -5.32 -8.71 -16.28
CA ASN A 71 -5.60 -8.45 -17.70
C ASN A 71 -7.01 -7.89 -17.94
N TYR A 72 -7.25 -7.32 -19.13
CA TYR A 72 -8.61 -6.97 -19.56
C TYR A 72 -9.34 -8.23 -20.04
N THR A 73 -10.15 -8.83 -19.16
CA THR A 73 -11.03 -9.96 -19.44
C THR A 73 -12.46 -9.64 -19.00
N LYS A 74 -13.44 -10.43 -19.45
CA LYS A 74 -14.84 -10.29 -19.01
C LYS A 74 -14.96 -10.32 -17.49
N ASP A 75 -14.28 -11.24 -16.83
CA ASP A 75 -14.37 -11.43 -15.38
C ASP A 75 -13.61 -10.37 -14.59
N ASN A 76 -12.57 -9.78 -15.19
CA ASN A 76 -11.77 -8.74 -14.54
C ASN A 76 -12.17 -7.32 -14.95
N CYS A 77 -13.22 -7.13 -15.77
CA CYS A 77 -13.63 -5.80 -16.21
C CYS A 77 -15.05 -5.45 -15.76
N ARG A 78 -15.28 -4.16 -15.51
CA ARG A 78 -16.60 -3.61 -15.22
C ARG A 78 -16.75 -2.22 -15.79
N TRP A 79 -17.99 -1.77 -15.94
CA TRP A 79 -18.29 -0.35 -16.05
C TRP A 79 -18.25 0.28 -14.67
N ALA A 80 -17.49 1.35 -14.53
CA ALA A 80 -17.33 2.03 -13.25
C ALA A 80 -17.33 3.55 -13.45
N ASP A 81 -17.89 4.27 -12.49
CA ASP A 81 -17.82 5.72 -12.45
C ASP A 81 -16.41 6.22 -12.06
N LYS A 82 -16.21 7.53 -12.13
CA LYS A 82 -14.93 8.16 -11.79
C LYS A 82 -14.49 7.90 -10.34
N TYR A 83 -15.42 7.75 -9.41
CA TYR A 83 -15.13 7.54 -7.98
C TYR A 83 -14.66 6.10 -7.73
N THR A 84 -15.34 5.13 -8.32
CA THR A 84 -15.02 3.71 -8.26
C THR A 84 -13.67 3.44 -8.92
N GLN A 85 -13.41 4.02 -10.09
CA GLN A 85 -12.10 3.94 -10.75
C GLN A 85 -10.98 4.58 -9.92
N ALA A 86 -11.24 5.74 -9.30
CA ALA A 86 -10.27 6.39 -8.44
C ALA A 86 -9.92 5.50 -7.24
N ASN A 87 -10.93 4.89 -6.59
CA ASN A 87 -10.76 3.95 -5.49
C ASN A 87 -9.96 2.70 -5.90
N ASN A 88 -10.15 2.23 -7.12
CA ASN A 88 -9.45 1.06 -7.66
C ASN A 88 -8.01 1.39 -8.09
N LYS A 89 -7.76 2.62 -8.55
CA LYS A 89 -6.42 3.16 -8.80
C LYS A 89 -5.62 3.41 -7.51
N ILE A 90 -6.21 3.25 -6.33
CA ILE A 90 -5.47 3.21 -5.06
C ILE A 90 -4.71 1.86 -4.97
N ASN A 91 -3.88 1.58 -5.97
CA ASN A 91 -2.82 0.57 -5.96
C ASN A 91 -1.67 0.95 -5.00
N HIS A 92 -1.86 1.97 -4.15
CA HIS A 92 -1.07 2.18 -2.92
C HIS A 92 -1.60 1.36 -1.73
N ASN A 93 -2.68 0.59 -1.91
CA ASN A 93 -3.18 -0.28 -0.86
C ASN A 93 -2.24 -1.47 -0.69
N VAL A 94 -1.29 -1.34 0.25
CA VAL A 94 -0.47 -2.45 0.72
C VAL A 94 -1.40 -3.48 1.36
N PHE A 95 -1.64 -4.61 0.70
CA PHE A 95 -2.42 -5.72 1.28
C PHE A 95 -1.51 -6.55 2.18
N ILE A 96 -1.95 -6.80 3.40
CA ILE A 96 -1.24 -7.62 4.37
C ILE A 96 -2.16 -8.72 4.88
N THR A 97 -1.67 -9.95 4.80
CA THR A 97 -2.28 -11.12 5.44
C THR A 97 -1.75 -11.24 6.86
N TYR A 98 -2.64 -11.24 7.85
CA TYR A 98 -2.31 -11.47 9.25
C TYR A 98 -3.47 -12.19 9.93
N LYS A 99 -3.17 -13.22 10.74
CA LYS A 99 -4.18 -14.10 11.40
C LYS A 99 -5.27 -14.62 10.45
N ASN A 100 -4.87 -15.17 9.30
CA ASN A 100 -5.78 -15.70 8.26
C ASN A 100 -6.78 -14.69 7.67
N LYS A 101 -6.52 -13.39 7.84
CA LYS A 101 -7.32 -12.31 7.28
C LYS A 101 -6.44 -11.46 6.36
N THR A 102 -6.86 -11.26 5.13
CA THR A 102 -6.17 -10.40 4.16
C THR A 102 -6.94 -9.10 4.01
N GLN A 103 -6.30 -7.97 4.28
CA GLN A 103 -6.90 -6.65 4.14
C GLN A 103 -5.83 -5.58 3.86
N THR A 104 -6.27 -4.37 3.54
CA THR A 104 -5.34 -3.26 3.28
C THR A 104 -4.67 -2.77 4.57
N LEU A 105 -3.48 -2.20 4.46
CA LEU A 105 -2.74 -1.57 5.56
C LEU A 105 -3.53 -0.43 6.20
N LYS A 106 -4.36 0.28 5.42
CA LYS A 106 -5.25 1.33 5.91
C LYS A 106 -6.42 0.77 6.73
N THR A 107 -6.98 -0.36 6.30
CA THR A 107 -8.00 -1.09 7.08
C THR A 107 -7.39 -1.63 8.38
N TRP A 108 -6.20 -2.23 8.32
CA TRP A 108 -5.45 -2.66 9.51
C TRP A 108 -5.16 -1.49 10.46
N ALA A 109 -4.69 -0.36 9.94
CA ALA A 109 -4.45 0.85 10.72
C ALA A 109 -5.70 1.32 11.47
N LYS A 110 -6.87 1.33 10.82
CA LYS A 110 -8.15 1.68 11.44
C LYS A 110 -8.58 0.66 12.51
N GLU A 111 -8.48 -0.63 12.20
CA GLU A 111 -8.89 -1.73 13.10
C GLU A 111 -8.00 -1.81 14.35
N LEU A 112 -6.70 -1.53 14.20
CA LEU A 112 -5.72 -1.58 15.28
C LEU A 112 -5.56 -0.24 16.02
N GLY A 113 -6.24 0.82 15.59
CA GLY A 113 -6.13 2.16 16.18
C GLY A 113 -4.77 2.84 15.98
N ILE A 114 -4.00 2.43 14.97
CA ILE A 114 -2.67 2.98 14.66
C ILE A 114 -2.80 3.94 13.47
N LYS A 115 -2.10 5.08 13.49
CA LYS A 115 -2.08 5.99 12.32
C LYS A 115 -1.49 5.28 11.11
N TYR A 116 -2.17 5.36 9.96
CA TYR A 116 -1.71 4.76 8.70
C TYR A 116 -0.25 5.13 8.35
N ASN A 117 0.10 6.42 8.42
CA ASN A 117 1.46 6.89 8.13
C ASN A 117 2.51 6.30 9.07
N THR A 118 2.14 6.02 10.32
CA THR A 118 3.02 5.36 11.30
C THR A 118 3.26 3.92 10.90
N LEU A 119 2.21 3.17 10.59
CA LEU A 119 2.31 1.76 10.21
C LEU A 119 3.05 1.59 8.86
N TYR A 120 2.76 2.47 7.90
CA TYR A 120 3.47 2.54 6.61
C TYR A 120 4.94 2.89 6.78
N GLY A 121 5.28 3.87 7.62
CA GLY A 121 6.66 4.26 7.90
C GLY A 121 7.46 3.13 8.59
N ARG A 122 6.84 2.42 9.53
CA ARG A 122 7.43 1.24 10.21
C ARG A 122 7.82 0.14 9.21
N ILE A 123 6.96 -0.14 8.23
CA ILE A 123 7.23 -1.18 7.23
C ILE A 123 8.25 -0.70 6.18
N THR A 124 8.04 0.49 5.62
CA THR A 124 8.81 0.95 4.44
C THR A 124 10.15 1.60 4.78
N ARG A 125 10.20 2.44 5.83
CA ARG A 125 11.43 3.16 6.20
C ARG A 125 12.27 2.37 7.18
N SER A 126 11.63 1.54 8.00
CA SER A 126 12.30 0.79 9.05
C SER A 126 12.41 -0.71 8.77
N GLY A 127 11.82 -1.21 7.68
CA GLY A 127 11.92 -2.60 7.28
C GLY A 127 11.26 -3.60 8.24
N LEU A 128 10.36 -3.13 9.11
CA LEU A 128 9.70 -4.00 10.10
C LEU A 128 8.68 -4.90 9.41
N THR A 129 8.57 -6.14 9.90
CA THR A 129 7.46 -7.02 9.51
C THR A 129 6.13 -6.44 10.02
N PHE A 130 5.00 -6.84 9.44
CA PHE A 130 3.70 -6.34 9.90
C PHE A 130 3.47 -6.64 11.39
N GLU A 131 3.87 -7.82 11.86
CA GLU A 131 3.77 -8.23 13.26
C GLU A 131 4.57 -7.34 14.21
N GLN A 132 5.79 -6.96 13.82
CA GLN A 132 6.58 -5.99 14.58
C GLN A 132 5.96 -4.60 14.50
N ALA A 133 5.50 -4.20 13.31
CA ALA A 133 4.96 -2.86 13.05
C ALA A 133 3.68 -2.56 13.83
N ILE A 134 2.91 -3.58 14.24
CA ILE A 134 1.69 -3.41 15.07
C ILE A 134 1.98 -3.34 16.57
N GLN A 135 3.21 -3.64 17.02
CA GLN A 135 3.56 -3.57 18.44
C GLN A 135 3.62 -2.12 18.96
N LYS A 136 3.43 -1.98 20.28
CA LYS A 136 3.42 -0.68 20.98
C LYS A 136 4.78 -0.01 20.97
N ASP A 137 5.86 -0.80 21.07
CA ASP A 137 7.25 -0.39 20.81
C ASP A 137 7.89 -1.33 19.77
N PRO A 138 7.70 -1.06 18.46
CA PRO A 138 8.22 -1.90 17.37
C PRO A 138 9.74 -1.91 17.27
N PHE A 139 10.37 -0.87 17.82
CA PHE A 139 11.78 -0.64 17.65
C PHE A 139 12.58 -1.23 18.78
N ASN A 140 11.94 -1.44 19.95
CA ASN A 140 12.48 -1.98 21.19
C ASN A 140 14.01 -1.87 21.23
N LYS A 141 14.48 -0.62 21.05
CA LYS A 141 15.82 -0.38 20.54
C LYS A 141 16.77 -0.96 21.56
N LEU A 142 17.50 -1.98 21.16
CA LEU A 142 18.45 -2.63 22.05
C LEU A 142 19.69 -1.75 22.14
N TYR A 143 20.07 -1.47 23.37
CA TYR A 143 21.22 -0.67 23.74
C TYR A 143 22.26 -1.59 24.35
N HIS A 144 23.47 -1.52 23.82
CA HIS A 144 24.57 -2.36 24.29
C HIS A 144 25.25 -1.72 25.50
N TYR A 145 25.39 -2.51 26.57
CA TYR A 145 26.10 -2.14 27.79
C TYR A 145 26.79 -3.38 28.37
N LYS A 146 28.09 -3.28 28.67
CA LYS A 146 28.90 -4.38 29.26
C LYS A 146 28.76 -5.73 28.52
N GLY A 147 28.69 -5.70 27.19
CA GLY A 147 28.59 -6.90 26.35
C GLY A 147 27.20 -7.56 26.30
N GLN A 148 26.18 -6.96 26.93
CA GLN A 148 24.79 -7.41 26.84
C GLN A 148 23.90 -6.33 26.20
N SER A 149 22.73 -6.74 25.73
CA SER A 149 21.76 -5.90 25.03
C SER A 149 20.54 -5.67 25.91
N TYR A 150 20.13 -4.41 26.08
CA TYR A 150 19.04 -4.01 26.97
C TYR A 150 18.06 -3.06 26.28
N THR A 151 16.78 -3.17 26.59
CA THR A 151 15.75 -2.18 26.27
C THR A 151 15.88 -0.94 27.15
N LEU A 152 15.23 0.18 26.79
CA LEU A 152 15.19 1.36 27.66
C LEU A 152 14.55 1.07 29.02
N THR A 153 13.57 0.16 29.06
CA THR A 153 12.91 -0.26 30.28
C THR A 153 13.89 -0.99 31.19
N GLU A 154 14.59 -1.99 30.66
CA GLU A 154 15.60 -2.74 31.42
C GLU A 154 16.77 -1.84 31.86
N LEU A 155 17.17 -0.88 31.02
CA LEU A 155 18.16 0.13 31.40
C LEU A 155 17.65 1.03 32.53
N SER A 156 16.39 1.48 32.48
CA SER A 156 15.77 2.30 33.51
C SER A 156 15.67 1.56 34.84
N GLU A 157 15.29 0.29 34.81
CA GLU A 157 15.20 -0.58 36.00
C GLU A 157 16.58 -0.84 36.60
N MET A 158 17.58 -1.17 35.77
CA MET A 158 18.94 -1.45 36.21
C MET A 158 19.64 -0.22 36.78
N SER A 159 19.48 0.96 36.16
CA SER A 159 20.20 2.17 36.56
C SER A 159 19.43 3.04 37.55
N GLY A 160 18.13 2.78 37.77
CA GLY A 160 17.23 3.64 38.55
C GLY A 160 17.00 5.03 37.93
N ILE A 161 17.26 5.19 36.64
CA ILE A 161 17.12 6.48 35.92
C ILE A 161 15.80 6.43 35.14
N PRO A 162 14.88 7.40 35.30
CA PRO A 162 13.64 7.42 34.52
C PRO A 162 13.88 7.36 33.01
N ILE A 163 13.09 6.55 32.29
CA ILE A 163 13.19 6.37 30.83
C ILE A 163 13.32 7.70 30.07
N LEU A 164 12.53 8.72 30.46
CA LEU A 164 12.57 10.05 29.82
C LEU A 164 13.95 10.72 29.91
N ASN A 165 14.67 10.55 31.03
CA ASN A 165 16.02 11.09 31.21
C ASN A 165 17.04 10.33 30.35
N ILE A 166 16.87 9.00 30.19
CA ILE A 166 17.70 8.19 29.30
C ILE A 166 17.51 8.65 27.84
N VAL A 167 16.27 8.91 27.43
CA VAL A 167 15.93 9.41 26.08
C VAL A 167 16.50 10.82 25.85
N ASP A 168 16.32 11.75 26.79
CA ASP A 168 16.86 13.12 26.68
C ASP A 168 18.38 13.13 26.55
N ARG A 169 19.09 12.36 27.38
CA ARG A 169 20.54 12.23 27.32
C ARG A 169 21.01 11.59 26.01
N LYS A 170 20.24 10.63 25.47
CA LYS A 170 20.51 10.07 24.14
C LYS A 170 20.34 11.10 23.01
N HIS A 171 19.32 11.95 23.08
CA HIS A 171 19.12 13.01 22.10
C HIS A 171 20.26 14.05 22.12
N LYS A 172 20.87 14.25 23.30
CA LYS A 172 22.09 15.04 23.51
C LYS A 172 23.38 14.33 23.08
N GLY A 173 23.28 13.14 22.47
CA GLY A 173 24.41 12.40 21.92
C GLY A 173 25.22 11.58 22.93
N TRP A 174 24.71 11.32 24.13
CA TRP A 174 25.47 10.57 25.14
C TRP A 174 25.53 9.07 24.79
N ASP A 175 26.68 8.45 25.08
CA ASP A 175 26.82 6.99 25.03
C ASP A 175 26.08 6.33 26.21
N ILE A 176 25.82 5.03 26.11
CA ILE A 176 25.01 4.30 27.11
C ILE A 176 25.75 4.16 28.45
N GLU A 177 27.07 3.99 28.40
CA GLU A 177 27.89 3.85 29.60
C GLU A 177 27.89 5.13 30.44
N LYS A 178 28.05 6.28 29.79
CA LYS A 178 27.93 7.61 30.38
C LYS A 178 26.53 7.87 30.93
N ILE A 179 25.48 7.44 30.23
CA ILE A 179 24.10 7.63 30.69
C ILE A 179 23.84 6.87 31.98
N ILE A 180 24.27 5.61 32.06
CA ILE A 180 24.06 4.72 33.21
C ILE A 180 24.92 5.17 34.40
N ASN A 181 26.18 5.56 34.16
CA ASN A 181 27.11 5.92 35.24
C ASN A 181 26.84 7.31 35.83
N GLN A 182 26.10 8.19 35.14
CA GLN A 182 25.86 9.56 35.59
C GLN A 182 24.54 9.68 36.37
N LYS A 183 24.65 9.74 37.71
CA LYS A 183 23.51 9.92 38.62
C LYS A 183 22.70 11.17 38.26
N VAL A 184 21.37 11.05 38.28
CA VAL A 184 20.46 12.20 38.19
C VAL A 184 20.70 13.07 39.44
N ARG A 185 20.83 14.40 39.28
CA ARG A 185 20.81 15.31 40.43
C ARG A 185 19.45 15.12 41.11
N GLN A 186 19.43 14.51 42.30
CA GLN A 186 18.24 14.50 43.12
C GLN A 186 18.04 15.94 43.61
N ASN A 187 16.98 16.60 43.15
CA ASN A 187 16.53 17.82 43.79
C ASN A 187 16.03 17.42 45.17
N GLN A 188 16.85 17.63 46.20
CA GLN A 188 16.39 17.64 47.58
C GLN A 188 15.36 18.77 47.69
N SER A 189 14.12 18.39 48.02
CA SER A 189 13.10 19.31 48.53
C SER A 189 13.20 19.33 50.04
#